data_AF-A0A959K444-F1
#
_entry.id   AF-A0A959K444-F1
#
_cell.length_a   1.000
_cell.length_b   1.000
_cell.length_c   1.000
_cell.angle_alpha   90.00
_cell.angle_beta   90.00
_cell.angle_gamma   90.00
#
_symmetry.space_group_name_H-M   'P 1'
#
loop_
_entity.id
_entity.type
_entity.pdbx_description
1 polymer ?
#
loop_
_entity_poly.entity_id
_entity_poly.type
_entity_poly.pdbx_seq_one_letter_code
_entity_poly.pdbx_strand_id
1 'polypeptide(L)'
;MKKIIAIQILLLSLITAGIYAQDFERFKDDAGVEDFNITNFETNLNYVRGVMTERSNQQQAIVAKQFNKLDKTLHGFLQTDFMLKFRELKIEAEALASTFKAQANRIKPQEVARVKRAYIKIADEFNRQLVEIKRDFLDRKKMKMIRFNKDVYANSLQYRLRELKDLYSHDFELVVAEVTGSDEYSAIPLAAILSLIRLAQDFTEYLINANYEARRVKEEHLNQYLIEPYRFRDWIEIEMIEGDIYNNFDNNYNSMDQYSPEMETTEESLDEITPFEEDEPVSLPAKSRTKRKN
;
A
#
# COMPACT_ATOMS: atom_id res chain seq x y z
N MET A 1 -26.41 -25.82 16.90
CA MET A 1 -26.42 -25.25 18.27
C MET A 1 -25.45 -24.08 18.44
N LYS A 2 -24.13 -24.25 18.67
CA LYS A 2 -23.21 -23.14 19.06
C LYS A 2 -23.37 -21.82 18.27
N LYS A 3 -23.52 -21.85 16.93
CA LYS A 3 -23.73 -20.63 16.10
C LYS A 3 -25.01 -19.84 16.43
N ILE A 4 -26.07 -20.48 16.90
CA ILE A 4 -27.37 -19.82 17.21
C ILE A 4 -27.24 -18.99 18.50
N ILE A 5 -26.51 -19.51 19.49
CA ILE A 5 -26.28 -18.83 20.78
C ILE A 5 -25.51 -17.51 20.55
N ALA A 6 -24.51 -17.52 19.66
CA ALA A 6 -23.76 -16.31 19.30
C ALA A 6 -24.65 -15.21 18.69
N ILE A 7 -25.58 -15.59 17.79
CA ILE A 7 -26.53 -14.64 17.18
C ILE A 7 -27.53 -14.09 18.22
N GLN A 8 -28.01 -14.92 19.15
CA GLN A 8 -28.90 -14.44 20.22
C GLN A 8 -28.20 -13.48 21.20
N ILE A 9 -26.93 -13.72 21.52
CA ILE A 9 -26.13 -12.78 22.33
C ILE A 9 -25.95 -11.45 21.58
N LEU A 10 -25.63 -11.49 20.28
CA LEU A 10 -25.42 -10.29 19.47
C LEU A 10 -26.70 -9.43 19.32
N LEU A 11 -27.86 -10.08 19.18
CA LEU A 11 -29.16 -9.39 19.18
C LEU A 11 -29.50 -8.77 20.54
N LEU A 12 -29.16 -9.43 21.65
CA LEU A 12 -29.35 -8.88 23.00
C LEU A 12 -28.46 -7.64 23.24
N SER A 13 -27.20 -7.64 22.77
CA SER A 13 -26.34 -6.45 22.84
C SER A 13 -26.89 -5.27 22.01
N LEU A 14 -27.44 -5.54 20.81
CA LEU A 14 -28.04 -4.51 19.96
C LEU A 14 -29.29 -3.89 20.59
N ILE A 15 -30.18 -4.71 21.16
CA ILE A 15 -31.39 -4.21 21.87
C ILE A 15 -31.00 -3.37 23.09
N THR A 16 -29.99 -3.80 23.86
CA THR A 16 -29.49 -3.06 25.03
C THR A 16 -28.92 -1.70 24.62
N ALA A 17 -28.12 -1.65 23.55
CA ALA A 17 -27.55 -0.40 23.03
C ALA A 17 -28.63 0.57 22.51
N GLY A 18 -29.71 0.06 21.92
CA GLY A 18 -30.83 0.89 21.43
C GLY A 18 -31.62 1.60 22.54
N ILE A 19 -31.73 0.99 23.72
CA ILE A 19 -32.49 1.57 24.86
C ILE A 19 -31.73 2.75 25.48
N TYR A 20 -30.41 2.63 25.67
CA TYR A 20 -29.58 3.72 26.20
C TYR A 20 -29.52 4.97 25.30
N ALA A 21 -29.93 4.86 24.03
CA ALA A 21 -29.92 5.98 23.09
C ALA A 21 -31.10 6.96 23.26
N GLN A 22 -32.17 6.61 23.99
CA GLN A 22 -33.37 7.47 24.11
C GLN A 22 -33.43 8.32 25.38
N ASP A 23 -32.82 7.90 26.49
CA ASP A 23 -32.85 8.67 27.75
C ASP A 23 -31.79 9.77 27.84
N PHE A 24 -30.82 9.81 26.92
CA PHE A 24 -29.61 10.65 27.06
C PHE A 24 -29.78 12.15 26.76
N GLU A 25 -30.94 12.60 26.26
CA GLU A 25 -31.20 14.05 26.11
C GLU A 25 -31.53 14.76 27.44
N ARG A 26 -31.73 14.02 28.54
CA ARG A 26 -32.33 14.59 29.77
C ARG A 26 -31.37 14.98 30.90
N PHE A 27 -30.07 14.74 30.76
CA PHE A 27 -29.05 15.14 31.72
C PHE A 27 -27.87 15.81 31.00
N LYS A 28 -27.86 17.14 30.99
CA LYS A 28 -26.77 17.95 30.41
C LYS A 28 -26.23 19.06 31.32
N ASP A 29 -26.81 19.19 32.52
CA ASP A 29 -26.49 20.21 33.51
C ASP A 29 -26.23 19.56 34.89
N ASP A 30 -25.12 18.84 35.05
CA ASP A 30 -24.30 18.96 36.26
C ASP A 30 -22.85 18.47 36.01
N ALA A 31 -21.94 18.79 36.92
CA ALA A 31 -20.50 18.68 36.72
C ALA A 31 -19.94 17.26 36.88
N GLY A 32 -19.23 16.79 35.84
CA GLY A 32 -18.38 15.60 35.89
C GLY A 32 -17.41 15.57 34.71
N VAL A 33 -16.12 15.72 34.98
CA VAL A 33 -15.10 15.32 33.99
C VAL A 33 -14.98 13.81 34.10
N GLU A 34 -15.63 13.08 33.18
CA GLU A 34 -15.38 11.65 33.06
C GLU A 34 -13.93 11.43 32.63
N ASP A 35 -13.20 10.61 33.39
CA ASP A 35 -11.87 10.14 32.98
C ASP A 35 -11.99 9.47 31.62
N PHE A 36 -11.29 10.02 30.62
CA PHE A 36 -11.27 9.46 29.27
C PHE A 36 -10.80 8.02 29.37
N ASN A 37 -11.61 7.08 28.88
CA ASN A 37 -11.46 5.66 29.18
C ASN A 37 -10.38 5.03 28.28
N ILE A 38 -9.12 5.45 28.50
CA ILE A 38 -7.91 5.15 27.71
C ILE A 38 -7.72 3.65 27.49
N THR A 39 -8.02 2.85 28.52
CA THR A 39 -8.03 1.37 28.49
C THR A 39 -8.85 0.78 27.34
N ASN A 40 -9.93 1.45 26.90
CA ASN A 40 -10.71 1.01 25.74
C ASN A 40 -10.04 1.35 24.40
N PHE A 41 -9.30 2.46 24.28
CA PHE A 41 -8.60 2.77 23.02
C PHE A 41 -7.44 1.80 22.80
N GLU A 42 -6.59 1.58 23.81
CA GLU A 42 -5.42 0.70 23.66
C GLU A 42 -5.82 -0.76 23.42
N THR A 43 -6.84 -1.26 24.15
CA THR A 43 -7.40 -2.60 23.91
C THR A 43 -7.94 -2.74 22.48
N ASN A 44 -8.68 -1.73 21.99
CA ASN A 44 -9.19 -1.74 20.62
C ASN A 44 -8.06 -1.64 19.59
N LEU A 45 -7.03 -0.81 19.81
CA LEU A 45 -5.88 -0.68 18.92
C LEU A 45 -5.12 -2.00 18.80
N ASN A 46 -4.84 -2.66 19.93
CA ASN A 46 -4.17 -3.97 19.94
C ASN A 46 -5.02 -5.06 19.26
N TYR A 47 -6.34 -5.06 19.47
CA TYR A 47 -7.25 -5.98 18.77
C TYR A 47 -7.30 -5.71 17.26
N VAL A 48 -7.48 -4.45 16.84
CA VAL A 48 -7.51 -4.04 15.43
C VAL A 48 -6.18 -4.34 14.75
N ARG A 49 -5.05 -4.03 15.39
CA ARG A 49 -3.69 -4.42 14.96
C ARG A 49 -3.62 -5.94 14.73
N GLY A 50 -4.05 -6.75 15.70
CA GLY A 50 -4.13 -8.20 15.57
C GLY A 50 -4.92 -8.67 14.35
N VAL A 51 -6.17 -8.20 14.19
CA VAL A 51 -7.03 -8.59 13.06
C VAL A 51 -6.48 -8.09 11.72
N MET A 52 -5.87 -6.90 11.66
CA MET A 52 -5.21 -6.42 10.44
C MET A 52 -3.93 -7.20 10.11
N THR A 53 -3.15 -7.61 11.11
CA THR A 53 -2.01 -8.53 10.93
C THR A 53 -2.46 -9.89 10.42
N GLU A 54 -3.52 -10.48 10.98
CA GLU A 54 -4.10 -11.74 10.50
C GLU A 54 -4.60 -11.61 9.05
N ARG A 55 -5.36 -10.56 8.72
CA ARG A 55 -5.81 -10.28 7.34
C ARG A 55 -4.62 -10.12 6.38
N SER A 56 -3.57 -9.41 6.79
CA SER A 56 -2.37 -9.23 5.96
C SER A 56 -1.59 -10.55 5.77
N ASN A 57 -1.54 -11.41 6.79
CA ASN A 57 -0.94 -12.74 6.69
C ASN A 57 -1.80 -13.68 5.81
N GLN A 58 -3.13 -13.57 5.84
CA GLN A 58 -4.02 -14.26 4.91
C GLN A 58 -3.80 -13.78 3.46
N GLN A 59 -3.66 -12.47 3.24
CA GLN A 59 -3.31 -11.90 1.93
C GLN A 59 -1.94 -12.41 1.44
N GLN A 60 -0.91 -12.42 2.30
CA GLN A 60 0.38 -13.04 1.96
C GLN A 60 0.26 -14.54 1.67
N ALA A 61 -0.60 -15.29 2.37
CA ALA A 61 -0.87 -16.70 2.07
C ALA A 61 -1.62 -16.91 0.74
N ILE A 62 -2.45 -15.96 0.31
CA ILE A 62 -3.07 -15.96 -1.03
C ILE A 62 -2.02 -15.69 -2.10
N VAL A 63 -1.18 -14.66 -1.93
CA VAL A 63 -0.04 -14.38 -2.81
C VAL A 63 0.94 -15.57 -2.87
N ALA A 64 1.18 -16.26 -1.75
CA ALA A 64 2.01 -17.45 -1.68
C ALA A 64 1.38 -18.71 -2.29
N LYS A 65 0.05 -18.77 -2.46
CA LYS A 65 -0.61 -19.79 -3.30
C LYS A 65 -0.56 -19.41 -4.79
N GLN A 66 -0.73 -18.14 -5.09
CA GLN A 66 -0.57 -17.57 -6.43
C GLN A 66 0.91 -17.53 -6.89
N PHE A 67 1.86 -17.81 -5.99
CA PHE A 67 3.29 -18.02 -6.28
C PHE A 67 3.55 -18.98 -7.45
N ASN A 68 2.72 -20.02 -7.61
CA ASN A 68 2.80 -20.96 -8.74
C ASN A 68 2.61 -20.29 -10.13
N LYS A 69 2.15 -19.03 -10.18
CA LYS A 69 2.05 -18.17 -11.37
C LYS A 69 2.88 -16.87 -11.25
N LEU A 70 3.58 -16.65 -10.14
CA LEU A 70 4.34 -15.43 -9.84
C LEU A 70 5.79 -15.55 -10.30
N ASP A 71 6.41 -14.43 -10.69
CA ASP A 71 7.84 -14.41 -10.96
C ASP A 71 8.64 -14.56 -9.66
N LYS A 72 9.61 -15.49 -9.65
CA LYS A 72 10.53 -15.73 -8.52
C LYS A 72 11.21 -14.46 -8.01
N THR A 73 11.51 -13.53 -8.92
CA THR A 73 12.07 -12.21 -8.60
C THR A 73 11.17 -11.38 -7.71
N LEU A 74 9.88 -11.31 -8.09
CA LEU A 74 8.85 -10.54 -7.39
C LEU A 74 8.48 -11.22 -6.07
N HIS A 75 8.45 -12.56 -6.03
CA HIS A 75 8.29 -13.26 -4.76
C HIS A 75 9.41 -12.92 -3.77
N GLY A 76 10.68 -13.11 -4.15
CA GLY A 76 11.82 -12.80 -3.27
C GLY A 76 11.87 -11.33 -2.85
N PHE A 77 11.43 -10.41 -3.72
CA PHE A 77 11.30 -8.99 -3.41
C PHE A 77 10.31 -8.74 -2.26
N LEU A 78 9.12 -9.34 -2.34
CA LEU A 78 8.07 -9.23 -1.32
C LEU A 78 8.44 -9.94 0.00
N GLN A 79 9.46 -10.79 0.01
CA GLN A 79 10.03 -11.43 1.21
C GLN A 79 11.24 -10.67 1.78
N THR A 80 11.67 -9.55 1.19
CA THR A 80 12.74 -8.73 1.80
C THR A 80 12.26 -8.11 3.11
N ASP A 81 13.16 -8.01 4.10
CA ASP A 81 12.89 -7.32 5.38
C ASP A 81 12.34 -5.90 5.16
N PHE A 82 12.80 -5.22 4.10
CA PHE A 82 12.24 -3.93 3.69
C PHE A 82 10.74 -4.04 3.42
N MET A 83 10.28 -4.93 2.53
CA MET A 83 8.86 -5.09 2.23
C MET A 83 8.04 -5.61 3.43
N LEU A 84 8.66 -6.38 4.33
CA LEU A 84 8.04 -6.78 5.59
C LEU A 84 7.84 -5.59 6.55
N LYS A 85 8.85 -4.72 6.74
CA LYS A 85 8.71 -3.48 7.53
C LYS A 85 7.81 -2.43 6.88
N PHE A 86 7.73 -2.43 5.55
CA PHE A 86 6.83 -1.59 4.78
C PHE A 86 5.37 -1.98 5.07
N ARG A 87 5.10 -3.29 5.07
CA ARG A 87 3.80 -3.88 5.45
C ARG A 87 3.44 -3.68 6.92
N GLU A 88 4.40 -3.78 7.84
CA GLU A 88 4.18 -3.46 9.25
C GLU A 88 3.70 -2.01 9.42
N LEU A 89 4.40 -1.03 8.83
CA LEU A 89 4.00 0.38 8.91
C LEU A 89 2.57 0.64 8.41
N LYS A 90 2.17 -0.03 7.31
CA LYS A 90 0.80 0.00 6.80
C LYS A 90 -0.21 -0.50 7.82
N ILE A 91 0.04 -1.67 8.40
CA ILE A 91 -0.86 -2.28 9.39
C ILE A 91 -1.03 -1.34 10.60
N GLU A 92 0.07 -0.77 11.09
CA GLU A 92 0.05 0.16 12.22
C GLU A 92 -0.74 1.45 11.94
N ALA A 93 -0.48 2.10 10.80
CA ALA A 93 -1.15 3.35 10.43
C ALA A 93 -2.65 3.15 10.14
N GLU A 94 -3.02 2.07 9.44
CA GLU A 94 -4.42 1.71 9.18
C GLU A 94 -5.15 1.29 10.46
N ALA A 95 -4.48 0.61 11.40
CA ALA A 95 -5.05 0.22 12.69
C ALA A 95 -5.31 1.46 13.57
N LEU A 96 -4.37 2.41 13.62
CA LEU A 96 -4.56 3.68 14.33
C LEU A 96 -5.73 4.48 13.75
N ALA A 97 -5.80 4.60 12.43
CA ALA A 97 -6.90 5.28 11.74
C ALA A 97 -8.26 4.59 11.94
N SER A 98 -8.33 3.26 11.90
CA SER A 98 -9.57 2.49 12.15
C SER A 98 -10.04 2.63 13.60
N THR A 99 -9.12 2.56 14.57
CA THR A 99 -9.41 2.72 16.00
C THR A 99 -9.89 4.15 16.31
N PHE A 100 -9.27 5.16 15.69
CA PHE A 100 -9.76 6.54 15.76
C PHE A 100 -11.17 6.69 15.14
N LYS A 101 -11.41 6.10 13.96
CA LYS A 101 -12.75 6.14 13.33
C LYS A 101 -13.84 5.53 14.22
N ALA A 102 -13.53 4.48 14.99
CA ALA A 102 -14.46 3.86 15.93
C ALA A 102 -14.87 4.75 17.12
N GLN A 103 -14.13 5.84 17.39
CA GLN A 103 -14.45 6.82 18.44
C GLN A 103 -14.82 8.21 17.89
N ALA A 104 -14.78 8.40 16.57
CA ALA A 104 -14.97 9.69 15.91
C ALA A 104 -16.37 10.32 16.13
N ASN A 105 -17.36 9.54 16.59
CA ASN A 105 -18.68 10.04 16.99
C ASN A 105 -18.67 10.82 18.32
N ARG A 106 -17.62 10.70 19.14
CA ARG A 106 -17.43 11.45 20.40
C ARG A 106 -16.50 12.66 20.25
N ILE A 107 -15.89 12.83 19.08
CA ILE A 107 -14.86 13.83 18.77
C ILE A 107 -15.48 14.93 17.89
N LYS A 108 -15.04 16.19 18.00
CA LYS A 108 -15.66 17.28 17.22
C LYS A 108 -15.40 17.04 15.72
N PRO A 109 -16.37 17.29 14.81
CA PRO A 109 -16.19 17.07 13.37
C PRO A 109 -14.96 17.78 12.76
N GLN A 110 -14.56 18.92 13.33
CA GLN A 110 -13.36 19.66 12.93
C GLN A 110 -12.06 18.91 13.26
N GLU A 111 -12.02 18.23 14.41
CA GLU A 111 -10.88 17.44 14.91
C GLU A 111 -10.78 16.10 14.14
N VAL A 112 -11.91 15.43 13.91
CA VAL A 112 -12.01 14.28 12.99
C VAL A 112 -11.50 14.67 11.60
N ALA A 113 -11.84 15.87 11.11
CA ALA A 113 -11.34 16.39 9.85
C ALA A 113 -9.85 16.79 9.87
N ARG A 114 -9.22 17.02 11.04
CA ARG A 114 -7.75 17.15 11.13
C ARG A 114 -7.08 15.79 10.93
N VAL A 115 -7.46 14.79 11.74
CA VAL A 115 -6.88 13.43 11.69
C VAL A 115 -7.11 12.79 10.31
N LYS A 116 -8.29 12.95 9.70
CA LYS A 116 -8.55 12.49 8.31
C LYS A 116 -7.56 13.07 7.30
N ARG A 117 -7.27 14.39 7.37
CA ARG A 117 -6.34 15.05 6.43
C ARG A 117 -4.90 14.59 6.64
N ALA A 118 -4.49 14.41 7.90
CA ALA A 118 -3.19 13.88 8.25
C ALA A 118 -3.00 12.45 7.72
N TYR A 119 -3.96 11.56 7.95
CA TYR A 119 -3.94 10.20 7.42
C TYR A 119 -3.84 10.17 5.89
N ILE A 120 -4.67 10.97 5.19
CA ILE A 120 -4.64 11.02 3.73
C ILE A 120 -3.25 11.46 3.24
N LYS A 121 -2.67 12.51 3.83
CA LYS A 121 -1.36 13.02 3.42
C LYS A 121 -0.25 11.96 3.55
N ILE A 122 -0.29 11.10 4.58
CA ILE A 122 0.68 10.01 4.71
C ILE A 122 0.37 8.79 3.84
N ALA A 123 -0.91 8.47 3.62
CA ALA A 123 -1.32 7.44 2.67
C ALA A 123 -0.87 7.78 1.24
N ASP A 124 -1.09 9.03 0.81
CA ASP A 124 -0.66 9.54 -0.50
C ASP A 124 0.87 9.42 -0.68
N GLU A 125 1.64 9.85 0.32
CA GLU A 125 3.11 9.80 0.27
C GLU A 125 3.64 8.36 0.27
N PHE A 126 3.09 7.49 1.11
CA PHE A 126 3.46 6.08 1.15
C PHE A 126 3.11 5.34 -0.15
N ASN A 127 1.92 5.62 -0.72
CA ASN A 127 1.48 5.08 -2.01
C ASN A 127 2.33 5.62 -3.16
N ARG A 128 2.78 6.88 -3.09
CA ARG A 128 3.78 7.43 -4.02
C ARG A 128 5.07 6.63 -3.98
N GLN A 129 5.58 6.26 -2.80
CA GLN A 129 6.79 5.43 -2.71
C GLN A 129 6.64 4.05 -3.39
N LEU A 130 5.49 3.38 -3.24
CA LEU A 130 5.20 2.13 -3.98
C LEU A 130 5.18 2.32 -5.50
N VAL A 131 4.52 3.37 -5.98
CA VAL A 131 4.41 3.64 -7.42
C VAL A 131 5.76 4.05 -8.00
N GLU A 132 6.58 4.78 -7.26
CA GLU A 132 7.97 5.09 -7.66
C GLU A 132 8.83 3.81 -7.72
N ILE A 133 8.73 2.91 -6.74
CA ILE A 133 9.41 1.61 -6.75
C ILE A 133 8.95 0.75 -7.95
N LYS A 134 7.64 0.66 -8.20
CA LYS A 134 7.09 -0.04 -9.38
C LYS A 134 7.64 0.53 -10.69
N ARG A 135 7.63 1.86 -10.84
CA ARG A 135 8.17 2.54 -12.03
C ARG A 135 9.66 2.28 -12.20
N ASP A 136 10.42 2.29 -11.11
CA ASP A 136 11.85 2.03 -11.12
C ASP A 136 12.17 0.58 -11.53
N PHE A 137 11.35 -0.40 -11.12
CA PHE A 137 11.42 -1.79 -11.59
C PHE A 137 11.20 -1.92 -13.11
N LEU A 138 10.22 -1.20 -13.65
CA LEU A 138 9.82 -1.30 -15.06
C LEU A 138 10.80 -0.56 -16.00
N ASP A 139 11.42 0.55 -15.56
CA ASP A 139 12.39 1.27 -16.38
C ASP A 139 13.78 0.59 -16.41
N ARG A 140 14.06 -0.10 -17.52
CA ARG A 140 15.36 -0.71 -17.84
C ARG A 140 16.55 0.27 -17.76
N LYS A 141 16.35 1.56 -18.07
CA LYS A 141 17.40 2.60 -17.95
C LYS A 141 17.65 2.94 -16.48
N LYS A 142 16.59 3.12 -15.68
CA LYS A 142 16.67 3.28 -14.22
C LYS A 142 17.36 2.08 -13.56
N MET A 143 16.91 0.85 -13.83
CA MET A 143 17.53 -0.38 -13.30
C MET A 143 19.00 -0.57 -13.73
N LYS A 144 19.41 -0.06 -14.90
CA LYS A 144 20.82 -0.01 -15.28
C LYS A 144 21.59 1.06 -14.49
N MET A 145 21.01 2.23 -14.28
CA MET A 145 21.61 3.31 -13.47
C MET A 145 21.79 2.89 -12.01
N ILE A 146 20.78 2.26 -11.40
CA ILE A 146 20.82 1.74 -10.01
C ILE A 146 21.98 0.75 -9.85
N ARG A 147 22.23 -0.13 -10.83
CA ARG A 147 23.34 -1.08 -10.81
C ARG A 147 24.72 -0.43 -10.74
N PHE A 148 24.91 0.73 -11.38
CA PHE A 148 26.20 1.44 -11.37
C PHE A 148 26.34 2.44 -10.23
N ASN A 149 25.22 2.99 -9.74
CA ASN A 149 25.19 4.03 -8.71
C ASN A 149 24.33 3.59 -7.51
N LYS A 150 24.59 2.39 -6.97
CA LYS A 150 23.71 1.78 -5.94
C LYS A 150 23.52 2.67 -4.72
N ASP A 151 24.60 3.31 -4.27
CA ASP A 151 24.58 4.16 -3.08
C ASP A 151 23.77 5.45 -3.32
N VAL A 152 23.76 5.98 -4.55
CA VAL A 152 22.93 7.13 -4.91
C VAL A 152 21.44 6.77 -4.86
N TYR A 153 21.09 5.56 -5.31
CA TYR A 153 19.70 5.09 -5.22
C TYR A 153 19.28 4.83 -3.76
N ALA A 154 20.10 4.10 -3.00
CA ALA A 154 19.85 3.80 -1.60
C ALA A 154 19.72 5.10 -0.78
N ASN A 155 20.64 6.06 -0.96
CA ASN A 155 20.58 7.36 -0.28
C ASN A 155 19.33 8.17 -0.67
N SER A 156 18.90 8.13 -1.94
CA SER A 156 17.67 8.78 -2.39
C SER A 156 16.41 8.13 -1.78
N LEU A 157 16.38 6.80 -1.66
CA LEU A 157 15.30 6.08 -0.98
C LEU A 157 15.30 6.38 0.53
N GLN A 158 16.47 6.35 1.19
CA GLN A 158 16.60 6.76 2.60
C GLN A 158 16.13 8.19 2.85
N TYR A 159 16.42 9.11 1.92
CA TYR A 159 15.97 10.50 2.03
C TYR A 159 14.44 10.60 2.01
N ARG A 160 13.77 9.97 1.03
CA ARG A 160 12.29 9.94 0.96
C ARG A 160 11.65 9.23 2.16
N LEU A 161 12.31 8.20 2.71
CA LEU A 161 11.88 7.54 3.95
C LEU A 161 12.08 8.40 5.21
N ARG A 162 13.04 9.35 5.21
CA ARG A 162 13.14 10.38 6.26
C ARG A 162 12.02 11.42 6.13
N GLU A 163 11.71 11.87 4.91
CA GLU A 163 10.54 12.72 4.68
C GLU A 163 9.25 12.05 5.15
N LEU A 164 9.06 10.76 4.87
CA LEU A 164 7.96 9.94 5.40
C LEU A 164 8.00 9.81 6.94
N LYS A 165 9.18 9.68 7.56
CA LYS A 165 9.36 9.64 9.02
C LYS A 165 8.93 10.95 9.68
N ASP A 166 9.26 12.07 9.08
CA ASP A 166 8.95 13.39 9.61
C ASP A 166 7.47 13.72 9.37
N LEU A 167 6.91 13.29 8.23
CA LEU A 167 5.48 13.32 7.96
C LEU A 167 4.68 12.46 8.94
N TYR A 168 5.15 11.26 9.28
CA TYR A 168 4.48 10.41 10.28
C TYR A 168 4.39 11.15 11.62
N SER A 169 5.54 11.49 12.21
CA SER A 169 5.58 11.98 13.58
C SER A 169 4.99 13.38 13.79
N HIS A 170 5.15 14.30 12.84
CA HIS A 170 4.69 15.68 13.02
C HIS A 170 3.27 15.93 12.51
N ASP A 171 2.82 15.25 11.46
CA ASP A 171 1.49 15.52 10.87
C ASP A 171 0.43 14.50 11.30
N PHE A 172 0.75 13.21 11.47
CA PHE A 172 -0.24 12.17 11.78
C PHE A 172 -0.21 11.72 13.24
N GLU A 173 0.95 11.29 13.74
CA GLU A 173 1.20 10.83 15.12
C GLU A 173 0.75 11.91 16.13
N LEU A 174 1.31 13.13 15.99
CA LEU A 174 1.00 14.28 16.83
C LEU A 174 -0.48 14.72 16.73
N VAL A 175 -1.08 14.72 15.54
CA VAL A 175 -2.48 15.18 15.38
C VAL A 175 -3.48 14.15 15.91
N VAL A 176 -3.13 12.86 15.94
CA VAL A 176 -3.91 11.86 16.68
C VAL A 176 -3.74 12.08 18.19
N ALA A 177 -2.51 12.25 18.69
CA ALA A 177 -2.23 12.48 20.11
C ALA A 177 -2.95 13.73 20.65
N GLU A 178 -2.83 14.89 19.97
CA GLU A 178 -3.53 16.14 20.32
C GLU A 178 -5.05 15.98 20.42
N VAL A 179 -5.67 15.20 19.55
CA VAL A 179 -7.14 15.03 19.47
C VAL A 179 -7.64 13.96 20.45
N THR A 180 -6.81 13.00 20.82
CA THR A 180 -7.15 11.90 21.74
C THR A 180 -6.67 12.11 23.17
N GLY A 181 -5.81 13.11 23.41
CA GLY A 181 -5.30 13.49 24.73
C GLY A 181 -4.24 12.54 25.30
N SER A 182 -3.55 11.76 24.46
CA SER A 182 -2.54 10.78 24.92
C SER A 182 -1.42 10.57 23.90
N ASP A 183 -0.18 10.57 24.39
CA ASP A 183 1.05 10.38 23.60
C ASP A 183 1.42 8.89 23.39
N GLU A 184 0.76 7.96 24.11
CA GLU A 184 1.12 6.52 24.10
C GLU A 184 0.92 5.84 22.74
N TYR A 185 0.19 6.49 21.83
CA TYR A 185 -0.13 5.99 20.48
C TYR A 185 1.02 6.15 19.46
N SER A 186 2.19 6.68 19.89
CA SER A 186 3.31 7.12 19.04
C SER A 186 4.29 6.02 18.58
N ALA A 187 4.74 5.15 19.47
CA ALA A 187 6.12 4.64 19.38
C ALA A 187 6.40 3.58 18.28
N ILE A 188 5.42 2.74 17.93
CA ILE A 188 5.63 1.55 17.08
C ILE A 188 5.81 1.88 15.58
N PRO A 189 4.97 2.70 14.94
CA PRO A 189 5.14 3.08 13.52
C PRO A 189 6.50 3.72 13.22
N LEU A 190 6.97 4.58 14.12
CA LEU A 190 8.26 5.27 14.00
C LEU A 190 9.44 4.27 13.96
N ALA A 191 9.38 3.19 14.74
CA ALA A 191 10.38 2.12 14.70
C ALA A 191 10.39 1.35 13.36
N ALA A 192 9.23 1.18 12.71
CA ALA A 192 9.14 0.58 11.38
C ALA A 192 9.78 1.49 10.32
N ILE A 193 9.54 2.80 10.34
CA ILE A 193 10.17 3.76 9.40
C ILE A 193 11.69 3.83 9.61
N LEU A 194 12.15 3.89 10.86
CA LEU A 194 13.59 3.85 11.18
C LEU A 194 14.26 2.55 10.71
N SER A 195 13.51 1.43 10.70
CA SER A 195 13.98 0.16 10.13
C SER A 195 14.05 0.21 8.60
N LEU A 196 13.03 0.76 7.93
CA LEU A 196 13.03 0.98 6.46
C LEU A 196 14.22 1.83 6.00
N ILE A 197 14.56 2.90 6.72
CA ILE A 197 15.71 3.76 6.42
C ILE A 197 17.03 2.97 6.48
N ARG A 198 17.18 2.02 7.40
CA ARG A 198 18.36 1.14 7.47
C ARG A 198 18.37 0.15 6.30
N LEU A 199 17.26 -0.56 6.10
CA LEU A 199 17.08 -1.63 5.11
C LEU A 199 17.11 -1.14 3.64
N ALA A 200 17.04 0.17 3.38
CA ALA A 200 17.10 0.74 2.05
C ALA A 200 18.40 0.41 1.27
N GLN A 201 19.51 0.10 1.97
CA GLN A 201 20.74 -0.37 1.34
C GLN A 201 20.60 -1.83 0.87
N ASP A 202 20.18 -2.73 1.77
CA ASP A 202 19.98 -4.16 1.48
C ASP A 202 18.89 -4.38 0.40
N PHE A 203 17.83 -3.58 0.44
CA PHE A 203 16.81 -3.47 -0.60
C PHE A 203 17.40 -3.13 -1.97
N THR A 204 18.35 -2.18 -2.02
CA THR A 204 19.00 -1.78 -3.27
C THR A 204 19.95 -2.86 -3.78
N GLU A 205 20.66 -3.56 -2.90
CA GLU A 205 21.45 -4.75 -3.22
C GLU A 205 20.56 -5.84 -3.84
N TYR A 206 19.40 -6.12 -3.21
CA TYR A 206 18.42 -7.07 -3.73
C TYR A 206 17.91 -6.67 -5.12
N LEU A 207 17.49 -5.41 -5.32
CA LEU A 207 17.04 -4.90 -6.62
C LEU A 207 18.07 -5.11 -7.73
N ILE A 208 19.36 -4.97 -7.43
CA ILE A 208 20.43 -5.15 -8.41
C ILE A 208 20.59 -6.62 -8.82
N ASN A 209 20.46 -7.54 -7.86
CA ASN A 209 20.56 -8.99 -8.10
C ASN A 209 19.31 -9.55 -8.79
N ALA A 210 18.12 -9.06 -8.41
CA ALA A 210 16.82 -9.35 -9.02
C ALA A 210 16.73 -9.04 -10.54
N ASN A 211 17.50 -8.05 -10.98
CA ASN A 211 17.48 -7.42 -12.32
C ASN A 211 17.85 -8.36 -13.50
N TYR A 212 18.15 -9.65 -13.27
CA TYR A 212 18.34 -10.63 -14.34
C TYR A 212 17.02 -11.34 -14.72
N GLU A 213 16.22 -11.75 -13.73
CA GLU A 213 14.94 -12.45 -13.93
C GLU A 213 13.76 -11.45 -14.09
N ALA A 214 13.81 -10.28 -13.45
CA ALA A 214 12.78 -9.22 -13.47
C ALA A 214 12.21 -8.83 -14.86
N ARG A 215 12.95 -9.10 -15.94
CA ARG A 215 12.61 -8.75 -17.34
C ARG A 215 11.30 -9.35 -17.85
N ARG A 216 10.71 -10.31 -17.12
CA ARG A 216 9.46 -11.02 -17.45
C ARG A 216 8.26 -10.55 -16.61
N VAL A 217 8.48 -9.73 -15.59
CA VAL A 217 7.41 -9.21 -14.74
C VAL A 217 6.59 -8.18 -15.52
N LYS A 218 5.29 -8.45 -15.69
CA LYS A 218 4.36 -7.50 -16.32
C LYS A 218 3.89 -6.43 -15.32
N GLU A 219 3.41 -5.29 -15.82
CA GLU A 219 2.89 -4.23 -14.95
C GLU A 219 1.62 -4.68 -14.20
N GLU A 220 0.76 -5.49 -14.81
CA GLU A 220 -0.45 -6.00 -14.15
C GLU A 220 -0.09 -6.87 -12.93
N HIS A 221 1.02 -7.61 -13.01
CA HIS A 221 1.52 -8.40 -11.87
C HIS A 221 2.05 -7.47 -10.76
N LEU A 222 2.73 -6.37 -11.08
CA LEU A 222 3.14 -5.40 -10.06
C LEU A 222 1.94 -4.69 -9.44
N ASN A 223 0.90 -4.38 -10.21
CA ASN A 223 -0.34 -3.83 -9.67
C ASN A 223 -1.01 -4.83 -8.71
N GLN A 224 -1.20 -6.08 -9.13
CA GLN A 224 -1.87 -7.13 -8.35
C GLN A 224 -1.10 -7.57 -7.09
N TYR A 225 0.22 -7.72 -7.18
CA TYR A 225 1.03 -8.38 -6.12
C TYR A 225 1.90 -7.42 -5.31
N LEU A 226 2.15 -6.20 -5.80
CA LEU A 226 2.92 -5.16 -5.08
C LEU A 226 2.07 -3.93 -4.72
N ILE A 227 1.28 -3.37 -5.65
CA ILE A 227 0.50 -2.16 -5.34
C ILE A 227 -0.71 -2.49 -4.45
N GLU A 228 -1.68 -3.27 -4.90
CA GLU A 228 -2.92 -3.51 -4.14
C GLU A 228 -2.71 -4.12 -2.73
N PRO A 229 -1.78 -5.07 -2.49
CA PRO A 229 -1.62 -5.64 -1.15
C PRO A 229 -0.87 -4.75 -0.18
N TYR A 230 -0.05 -3.80 -0.67
CA TYR A 230 0.82 -2.96 0.15
C TYR A 230 0.41 -1.49 0.17
N ARG A 231 -0.45 -1.00 -0.74
CA ARG A 231 -0.94 0.39 -0.70
C ARG A 231 -1.70 0.67 0.59
N PHE A 232 -1.47 1.81 1.22
CA PHE A 232 -2.37 2.32 2.25
C PHE A 232 -3.77 2.46 1.63
N ARG A 233 -4.77 1.97 2.35
CA ARG A 233 -6.18 2.16 2.03
C ARG A 233 -6.59 3.61 2.23
N ASP A 234 -7.53 4.09 1.42
CA ASP A 234 -8.15 5.40 1.60
C ASP A 234 -8.90 5.48 2.92
N TRP A 235 -9.09 6.69 3.45
CA TRP A 235 -9.87 6.91 4.69
C TRP A 235 -11.28 6.29 4.65
N ILE A 236 -11.85 6.08 3.46
CA ILE A 236 -13.15 5.43 3.28
C ILE A 236 -13.00 3.90 3.38
N GLU A 237 -12.02 3.31 2.68
CA GLU A 237 -11.68 1.87 2.66
C GLU A 237 -11.15 1.32 4.01
N ILE A 238 -10.73 2.19 4.93
CA ILE A 238 -10.46 1.81 6.32
C ILE A 238 -11.80 1.60 7.04
N GLU A 239 -12.43 0.44 6.83
CA GLU A 239 -13.61 0.06 7.59
C GLU A 239 -13.35 0.04 9.11
N MET A 240 -14.42 0.22 9.89
CA MET A 240 -14.46 -0.30 11.25
C MET A 240 -14.58 -1.82 11.17
N ILE A 241 -14.03 -2.58 12.13
CA ILE A 241 -14.02 -4.05 12.07
C ILE A 241 -15.34 -4.64 12.59
N GLU A 242 -16.45 -4.26 11.94
CA GLU A 242 -17.67 -5.04 11.77
C GLU A 242 -17.86 -5.13 10.26
N GLY A 243 -17.48 -6.28 9.68
CA GLY A 243 -16.86 -6.27 8.35
C GLY A 243 -17.73 -6.74 7.19
N ASP A 244 -17.49 -6.16 6.01
CA ASP A 244 -18.18 -6.54 4.76
C ASP A 244 -17.26 -6.62 3.50
N ILE A 245 -15.94 -6.85 3.68
CA ILE A 245 -14.98 -7.09 2.57
C ILE A 245 -14.62 -8.58 2.37
N TYR A 246 -15.62 -9.46 2.19
CA TYR A 246 -15.37 -10.85 1.73
C TYR A 246 -16.00 -11.19 0.37
N ASN A 247 -16.77 -10.29 -0.24
CA ASN A 247 -17.51 -10.58 -1.48
C ASN A 247 -16.85 -10.07 -2.78
N ASN A 248 -15.77 -9.28 -2.73
CA ASN A 248 -15.28 -8.53 -3.90
C ASN A 248 -13.98 -9.04 -4.55
N PHE A 249 -13.26 -9.99 -3.93
CA PHE A 249 -12.02 -10.55 -4.51
C PHE A 249 -12.24 -11.84 -5.32
N ASP A 250 -13.19 -12.70 -4.94
CA ASP A 250 -13.47 -13.95 -5.67
C ASP A 250 -14.31 -13.73 -6.95
N ASN A 251 -15.19 -12.72 -6.96
CA ASN A 251 -16.16 -12.53 -8.05
C ASN A 251 -15.56 -12.01 -9.38
N ASN A 252 -14.34 -11.45 -9.38
CA ASN A 252 -13.75 -10.86 -10.59
C ASN A 252 -12.88 -11.85 -11.41
N TYR A 253 -12.79 -13.13 -11.02
CA TYR A 253 -11.94 -14.12 -11.70
C TYR A 253 -12.68 -15.16 -12.56
N ASN A 254 -13.98 -15.34 -12.39
CA ASN A 254 -14.76 -16.34 -13.14
C ASN A 254 -15.24 -15.88 -14.53
N SER A 255 -14.84 -14.70 -15.02
CA SER A 255 -15.37 -14.11 -16.26
C SER A 255 -14.39 -14.08 -17.44
N MET A 256 -13.20 -14.68 -17.34
CA MET A 256 -12.16 -14.55 -18.39
C MET A 256 -11.66 -15.87 -19.01
N ASP A 257 -12.06 -17.02 -18.46
CA ASP A 257 -11.72 -18.35 -19.00
C ASP A 257 -12.78 -18.91 -19.99
N GLN A 258 -13.36 -18.04 -20.83
CA GLN A 258 -14.17 -18.43 -22.00
C GLN A 258 -13.86 -17.58 -23.24
N TYR A 259 -12.64 -17.71 -23.76
CA TYR A 259 -12.35 -17.42 -25.16
C TYR A 259 -11.35 -18.43 -25.72
N SER A 260 -11.87 -19.56 -26.23
CA SER A 260 -11.08 -20.55 -26.96
C SER A 260 -11.13 -20.20 -28.44
N PRO A 261 -10.03 -19.74 -29.07
CA PRO A 261 -10.00 -19.54 -30.50
C PRO A 261 -9.94 -20.92 -31.18
N GLU A 262 -11.03 -21.32 -31.84
CA GLU A 262 -11.01 -22.46 -32.75
C GLU A 262 -10.09 -22.12 -33.94
N MET A 263 -9.17 -23.02 -34.27
CA MET A 263 -8.26 -22.84 -35.41
C MET A 263 -8.98 -23.20 -36.70
N GLU A 264 -9.57 -22.20 -37.35
CA GLU A 264 -10.01 -22.34 -38.74
C GLU A 264 -8.78 -22.31 -39.66
N THR A 265 -8.48 -23.44 -40.29
CA THR A 265 -7.37 -23.59 -41.23
C THR A 265 -7.81 -23.21 -42.63
N THR A 266 -7.21 -22.17 -43.20
CA THR A 266 -7.37 -21.82 -44.62
C THR A 266 -6.02 -21.86 -45.32
N GLU A 267 -5.83 -22.84 -46.20
CA GLU A 267 -4.77 -22.82 -47.21
C GLU A 267 -5.23 -21.94 -48.37
N GLU A 268 -4.40 -21.00 -48.85
CA GLU A 268 -4.24 -20.79 -50.30
C GLU A 268 -2.99 -19.97 -50.69
N SER A 269 -2.62 -20.13 -51.97
CA SER A 269 -1.68 -19.35 -52.80
C SER A 269 -0.39 -18.74 -52.22
N LEU A 270 0.74 -19.28 -52.70
CA LEU A 270 1.94 -18.48 -52.97
C LEU A 270 1.71 -17.59 -54.20
N ASP A 271 2.19 -16.35 -54.15
CA ASP A 271 2.70 -15.46 -55.23
C ASP A 271 3.04 -14.11 -54.57
N GLU A 272 3.95 -13.24 -55.01
CA GLU A 272 4.91 -13.22 -56.13
C GLU A 272 6.20 -12.51 -55.64
N ILE A 273 7.40 -12.88 -56.12
CA ILE A 273 8.66 -12.21 -55.72
C ILE A 273 9.00 -11.09 -56.70
N THR A 274 9.04 -9.84 -56.22
CA THR A 274 9.59 -8.68 -56.95
C THR A 274 10.75 -8.01 -56.19
N PRO A 275 11.67 -7.30 -56.89
CA PRO A 275 13.03 -7.08 -56.36
C PRO A 275 13.20 -5.87 -55.43
N PHE A 276 14.33 -5.88 -54.72
CA PHE A 276 14.88 -4.74 -53.98
C PHE A 276 15.15 -3.54 -54.91
N GLU A 277 14.69 -2.35 -54.55
CA GLU A 277 15.29 -1.09 -55.02
C GLU A 277 16.35 -0.62 -54.01
N GLU A 278 17.47 -0.06 -54.51
CA GLU A 278 18.58 0.43 -53.68
C GLU A 278 18.40 1.93 -53.39
N ASP A 279 18.01 2.30 -52.16
CA ASP A 279 17.92 3.70 -51.72
C ASP A 279 19.30 4.39 -51.72
N GLU A 280 19.40 5.55 -52.38
CA GLU A 280 20.66 6.30 -52.51
C GLU A 280 21.18 6.89 -51.18
N PRO A 281 22.52 6.97 -50.98
CA PRO A 281 23.11 7.53 -49.76
C PRO A 281 22.94 9.05 -49.67
N VAL A 282 22.11 9.52 -48.73
CA VAL A 282 21.85 10.94 -48.47
C VAL A 282 23.14 11.75 -48.18
N SER A 283 23.41 12.73 -49.03
CA SER A 283 24.56 13.64 -48.94
C SER A 283 24.45 14.59 -47.73
N LEU A 284 25.47 14.60 -46.87
CA LEU A 284 25.58 15.49 -45.72
C LEU A 284 26.38 16.77 -46.06
N PRO A 285 25.85 17.99 -45.80
CA PRO A 285 26.55 19.23 -46.09
C PRO A 285 27.78 19.45 -45.19
N ALA A 286 28.87 19.92 -45.78
CA ALA A 286 30.17 20.05 -45.12
C ALA A 286 30.21 21.18 -44.08
N LYS A 287 30.84 20.91 -42.92
CA LYS A 287 31.07 21.90 -41.85
C LYS A 287 32.13 22.93 -42.27
N SER A 288 31.73 24.19 -42.43
CA SER A 288 32.66 25.30 -42.62
C SER A 288 33.51 25.51 -41.35
N ARG A 289 34.85 25.52 -41.52
CA ARG A 289 35.82 25.50 -40.40
C ARG A 289 36.54 26.84 -40.29
N THR A 290 35.87 27.82 -39.68
CA THR A 290 36.38 29.20 -39.55
C THR A 290 37.67 29.26 -38.74
N LYS A 291 38.78 29.63 -39.39
CA LYS A 291 40.06 29.88 -38.73
C LYS A 291 39.98 31.19 -37.94
N ARG A 292 40.16 31.15 -36.61
CA ARG A 292 40.72 32.31 -35.90
C ARG A 292 42.20 32.42 -36.27
N LYS A 293 42.63 33.63 -36.64
CA LYS A 293 44.04 34.04 -36.56
C LYS A 293 44.31 34.57 -35.15
N ASN A 294 45.62 34.68 -34.85
CA ASN A 294 46.25 35.27 -33.67
C ASN A 294 45.44 36.43 -33.06
#